data_AF-A0A822XH43-F1
#
_entry.id   AF-A0A822XH43-F1
#
_cell.length_a   1.000
_cell.length_b   1.000
_cell.length_c   1.000
_cell.angle_alpha   90.00
_cell.angle_beta   90.00
_cell.angle_gamma   90.00
#
_symmetry.space_group_name_H-M   'P 1'
#
loop_
_entity.id
_entity.type
_entity.pdbx_description
1 polymer ?
#
loop_
_entity_poly.entity_id
_entity_poly.type
_entity_poly.pdbx_seq_one_letter_code
_entity_poly.pdbx_strand_id
1 'polypeptide(L)'
;MKSANVFHLVGAHLCLFYLFIKAELKEKLARMYEVKDPNAIFVFKFRTHFGGGKSTGFGLIYDSVESAKKYEPKYRLIRVI
;
A
#
# COMPACT_ATOMS: atom_id res chain seq x y z
N MET A 1 1.72 13.32 7.52
CA MET A 1 1.69 12.39 6.36
C MET A 1 3.09 11.90 6.10
N LYS A 2 3.36 10.61 6.39
CA LYS A 2 4.65 9.98 6.09
C LYS A 2 4.53 9.28 4.72
N SER A 3 5.45 9.57 3.81
CA SER A 3 5.54 8.88 2.52
C SER A 3 6.63 7.82 2.59
N ALA A 4 6.28 6.57 2.31
CA ALA A 4 7.23 5.47 2.24
C ALA A 4 7.30 4.96 0.80
N ASN A 5 8.52 4.94 0.24
CA ASN A 5 8.77 4.23 -1.01
C ASN A 5 8.79 2.74 -0.71
N VAL A 6 7.81 2.00 -1.24
CA VAL A 6 7.67 0.57 -0.99
C VAL A 6 8.53 -0.19 -1.99
N PHE A 7 9.76 -0.53 -1.58
CA PHE A 7 10.68 -1.37 -2.34
C PHE A 7 10.49 -2.85 -1.97
N HIS A 8 9.75 -3.55 -2.83
CA HIS A 8 9.86 -4.97 -3.15
C HIS A 8 9.29 -6.08 -2.24
N LEU A 9 8.41 -6.89 -2.84
CA LEU A 9 8.20 -8.33 -2.56
C LEU A 9 8.40 -9.15 -3.83
N VAL A 10 9.22 -10.19 -3.72
CA VAL A 10 9.61 -11.13 -4.77
C VAL A 10 8.50 -12.16 -4.93
N GLY A 11 7.87 -12.26 -6.10
CA GLY A 11 6.86 -13.29 -6.36
C GLY A 11 6.00 -12.96 -7.57
N ALA A 12 6.13 -13.76 -8.63
CA ALA A 12 5.35 -13.67 -9.85
C ALA A 12 4.10 -14.54 -9.76
N HIS A 13 2.89 -13.96 -9.84
CA HIS A 13 1.79 -14.41 -10.72
C HIS A 13 0.59 -13.43 -10.64
N LEU A 14 -0.05 -13.20 -11.78
CA LEU A 14 -1.04 -12.16 -12.04
C LEU A 14 -2.38 -12.30 -11.25
N CYS A 15 -2.98 -11.15 -10.96
CA CYS A 15 -4.36 -10.90 -10.53
C CYS A 15 -4.75 -11.30 -9.09
N LEU A 16 -4.70 -12.59 -8.72
CA LEU A 16 -5.10 -13.05 -7.37
C LEU A 16 -4.11 -12.66 -6.27
N PHE A 17 -2.83 -12.51 -6.62
CA PHE A 17 -1.76 -12.13 -5.69
C PHE A 17 -1.81 -10.64 -5.29
N TYR A 18 -2.46 -9.78 -6.08
CA TYR A 18 -2.44 -8.32 -5.84
C TYR A 18 -3.19 -7.91 -4.56
N LEU A 19 -4.26 -8.63 -4.22
CA LEU A 19 -4.99 -8.39 -2.97
C LEU A 19 -4.18 -8.86 -1.76
N PHE A 20 -3.52 -10.02 -1.89
CA PHE A 20 -2.66 -10.59 -0.86
C PHE A 20 -1.43 -9.73 -0.57
N ILE A 21 -0.73 -9.26 -1.60
CA ILE A 21 0.48 -8.43 -1.46
C ILE A 21 0.16 -7.09 -0.77
N LYS A 22 -1.03 -6.52 -1.01
CA LYS A 22 -1.46 -5.28 -0.35
C LYS A 22 -1.70 -5.48 1.14
N ALA A 23 -2.33 -6.60 1.52
CA ALA A 23 -2.59 -6.91 2.92
C ALA A 23 -1.29 -7.12 3.70
N GLU A 24 -0.37 -7.94 3.17
CA GLU A 24 0.93 -8.17 3.79
C GLU A 24 1.78 -6.89 3.88
N LEU A 25 1.76 -6.05 2.84
CA LEU A 25 2.48 -4.78 2.86
C LEU A 25 1.89 -3.81 3.89
N LYS A 26 0.57 -3.73 4.01
CA LYS A 26 -0.08 -2.91 5.06
C LYS A 26 0.33 -3.39 6.44
N GLU A 27 0.37 -4.69 6.68
CA GLU A 27 0.77 -5.25 7.96
C GLU A 27 2.24 -4.98 8.30
N LYS A 28 3.15 -5.17 7.33
CA LYS A 28 4.57 -4.83 7.51
C LYS A 28 4.77 -3.35 7.78
N LEU A 29 4.10 -2.48 7.03
CA LEU A 29 4.18 -1.03 7.23
C LEU A 29 3.57 -0.60 8.58
N ALA A 30 2.48 -1.23 9.01
CA ALA A 30 1.87 -0.97 10.32
C ALA A 30 2.85 -1.30 11.45
N ARG A 31 3.57 -2.43 11.36
CA ARG A 31 4.59 -2.82 12.34
C ARG A 31 5.83 -1.91 12.29
N MET A 32 6.32 -1.56 11.11
CA MET A 32 7.53 -0.74 10.96
C MET A 32 7.35 0.71 11.41
N TYR A 33 6.15 1.27 11.26
CA TYR A 33 5.86 2.67 11.57
C TYR A 33 4.91 2.85 12.76
N GLU A 34 4.64 1.77 13.51
CA GLU A 34 3.78 1.74 14.71
C GLU A 34 2.41 2.40 14.50
N VAL A 35 1.79 2.09 13.36
CA VAL A 35 0.49 2.64 12.99
C VAL A 35 -0.60 1.85 13.69
N LYS A 36 -1.44 2.52 14.47
CA LYS A 36 -2.56 1.90 15.20
C LYS A 36 -3.60 1.29 14.27
N ASP A 37 -3.90 1.99 13.17
CA ASP A 37 -4.95 1.61 12.24
C ASP A 37 -4.37 1.25 10.86
N PRO A 38 -4.41 -0.03 10.42
CA PRO A 38 -3.94 -0.42 9.10
C PRO A 38 -4.79 0.17 7.95
N ASN A 39 -5.99 0.66 8.27
CA ASN A 39 -6.86 1.38 7.33
C ASN A 39 -6.37 2.80 7.02
N ALA A 40 -5.46 3.35 7.82
CA ALA A 40 -4.78 4.61 7.53
C ALA A 40 -3.59 4.45 6.57
N ILE A 41 -3.32 3.21 6.10
CA ILE A 41 -2.22 2.87 5.20
C ILE A 41 -2.76 2.61 3.78
N PHE A 42 -2.30 3.42 2.83
CA PHE A 42 -2.72 3.35 1.42
C PHE A 42 -1.53 2.97 0.55
N VAL A 43 -1.67 1.89 -0.22
CA VAL A 43 -0.61 1.42 -1.11
C VAL A 43 -1.13 1.34 -2.55
N PHE A 44 -0.45 2.01 -3.48
CA PHE A 44 -0.93 2.18 -4.87
C PHE A 44 0.19 2.29 -5.89
N LYS A 45 -0.20 2.24 -7.18
CA LYS A 45 0.68 2.41 -8.34
C LYS A 45 1.87 1.43 -8.32
N PHE A 46 1.56 0.17 -8.05
CA PHE A 46 2.54 -0.90 -8.18
C PHE A 46 2.87 -1.13 -9.65
N ARG A 47 4.16 -1.09 -9.97
CA ARG A 47 4.71 -1.42 -11.27
C ARG A 47 5.76 -2.50 -11.10
N THR A 48 5.60 -3.58 -11.83
CA THR A 48 6.60 -4.65 -11.93
C THR A 48 7.61 -4.31 -13.03
N HIS A 49 8.88 -4.60 -12.79
CA HIS A 49 9.92 -4.52 -13.80
C HIS A 49 9.84 -5.74 -14.73
N PHE A 50 10.20 -5.53 -15.99
CA PHE A 50 10.26 -6.60 -16.99
C PHE A 50 11.34 -7.63 -16.58
N GLY A 51 11.02 -8.92 -16.67
CA GLY A 51 11.85 -10.01 -16.15
C GLY A 51 11.51 -10.47 -14.73
N GLY A 52 10.58 -9.81 -14.04
CA GLY A 52 10.12 -10.22 -12.71
C GLY A 52 11.12 -9.92 -11.59
N GLY A 53 10.72 -10.20 -10.34
CA GLY A 53 11.59 -10.04 -9.16
C GLY A 53 11.89 -8.61 -8.69
N LYS A 54 11.52 -7.61 -9.52
CA LYS A 54 11.33 -6.13 -9.40
C LYS A 54 9.87 -5.61 -9.33
N SER A 55 9.43 -4.87 -8.32
CA SER A 55 8.09 -4.35 -8.06
C SER A 55 8.23 -3.12 -7.17
N THR A 56 7.91 -1.97 -7.74
CA THR A 56 7.95 -0.67 -7.06
C THR A 56 6.53 -0.19 -6.83
N GLY A 57 6.23 0.34 -5.66
CA GLY A 57 4.95 0.95 -5.36
C GLY A 57 5.08 2.11 -4.38
N PHE A 58 4.00 2.89 -4.25
CA PHE A 58 3.94 4.00 -3.31
C PHE A 58 3.07 3.63 -2.12
N GLY A 59 3.53 3.97 -0.91
CA GLY A 59 2.80 3.84 0.34
C GLY A 59 2.62 5.21 1.00
N LEU A 60 1.37 5.55 1.34
CA LEU A 60 1.03 6.70 2.17
C LEU A 60 0.54 6.22 3.52
N ILE A 61 1.11 6.78 4.58
CA ILE A 61 0.76 6.48 5.95
C ILE A 61 0.22 7.77 6.58
N TYR A 62 -1.02 7.68 7.03
CA TYR A 62 -1.71 8.72 7.78
C TYR A 62 -1.76 8.37 9.26
N ASP A 63 -1.86 9.39 10.11
CA ASP A 63 -1.98 9.22 11.55
C ASP A 63 -3.43 8.87 11.96
N SER A 64 -4.42 9.30 11.17
CA SER A 64 -5.85 8.96 11.37
C SER A 64 -6.61 8.71 10.07
N VAL A 65 -7.70 7.95 10.14
CA VAL A 65 -8.58 7.65 9.00
C VAL A 65 -9.31 8.91 8.51
N GLU A 66 -9.63 9.88 9.38
CA GLU A 66 -10.26 11.13 8.90
C GLU A 66 -9.30 11.95 8.06
N SER A 67 -8.02 11.99 8.44
CA SER A 67 -7.00 12.69 7.66
C SER A 67 -6.85 12.05 6.28
N ALA A 68 -6.85 10.72 6.20
CA ALA A 68 -6.85 10.01 4.93
C ALA A 68 -8.06 10.40 4.05
N LYS A 69 -9.28 10.42 4.61
CA LYS A 69 -10.50 10.80 3.87
C LYS A 69 -10.50 12.25 3.39
N LYS A 70 -9.81 13.16 4.10
CA LYS A 70 -9.71 14.58 3.75
C LYS A 70 -8.75 14.84 2.60
N TYR A 71 -7.63 14.13 2.54
CA TYR A 71 -6.56 14.35 1.56
C TYR A 71 -6.64 13.42 0.34
N GLU A 72 -7.30 12.26 0.45
CA GLU A 72 -7.44 11.32 -0.66
C GLU A 72 -8.71 11.58 -1.48
N PRO A 73 -8.63 11.54 -2.82
CA PRO A 73 -9.81 11.60 -3.68
C PRO A 73 -10.76 10.42 -3.43
N LYS A 74 -12.08 10.68 -3.42
CA LYS A 74 -13.14 9.67 -3.15
C LYS A 74 -13.00 8.39 -3.99
N TYR A 75 -12.59 8.50 -5.26
CA TYR A 75 -12.43 7.34 -6.15
C TYR A 75 -11.37 6.33 -5.66
N ARG A 76 -10.36 6.79 -4.89
CA ARG A 76 -9.31 5.93 -4.36
C ARG A 76 -9.77 5.19 -3.11
N LEU A 77 -10.60 5.83 -2.29
CA LEU A 77 -11.22 5.19 -1.12
C LEU A 77 -12.08 3.98 -1.54
N ILE A 78 -12.83 4.11 -2.63
CA ILE A 78 -13.69 3.04 -3.16
C ILE A 78 -12.88 1.84 -3.67
N ARG A 79 -11.67 2.05 -4.18
CA ARG A 79 -10.80 0.97 -4.71
C ARG A 79 -9.97 0.27 -3.62
N VAL A 80 -10.00 0.77 -2.40
CA VAL A 80 -9.20 0.26 -1.26
C VAL A 80 -10.08 -0.46 -0.24
N ILE A 81 -11.39 -0.17 -0.21
CA ILE A 81 -12.42 -0.95 0.49
C ILE A 81 -12.72 -2.23 -0.28
#